data_AF-A0A2A3DRF2-F1
#
_entry.id   AF-A0A2A3DRF2-F1
#
_cell.length_a   1.000
_cell.length_b   1.000
_cell.length_c   1.000
_cell.angle_alpha   90.00
_cell.angle_beta   90.00
_cell.angle_gamma   90.00
#
_symmetry.space_group_name_H-M   'P 1'
#
loop_
_entity.id
_entity.type
_entity.pdbx_description
1 polymer ?
#
loop_
_entity_poly.entity_id
_entity_poly.type
_entity_poly.pdbx_seq_one_letter_code
_entity_poly.pdbx_strand_id
1 'polypeptide(L)' 'MRLVFQSICLTCERRAVLDVAAPARRFGPDQPCLHWDLLKIIFCSECRAAGRDDRNLQFTNHALTPEQRKGWTPCP' A
#
# COMPACT_ATOMS: atom_id res chain seq x y z
N MET A 1 -6.61 7.17 -15.58
CA MET A 1 -5.33 6.62 -15.06
C MET A 1 -5.60 6.07 -13.66
N ARG A 2 -5.15 4.87 -13.30
CA ARG A 2 -5.31 4.34 -11.92
C ARG A 2 -3.93 4.33 -11.25
N LEU A 3 -3.81 5.08 -10.17
CA LEU A 3 -2.61 5.18 -9.36
C LEU A 3 -2.61 4.06 -8.33
N VAL A 4 -1.45 3.44 -8.13
CA VAL A 4 -1.24 2.44 -7.09
C VAL A 4 0.04 2.76 -6.31
N PHE A 5 0.08 2.34 -5.05
CA PHE A 5 1.32 2.29 -4.30
C PHE A 5 1.84 0.86 -4.31
N GLN A 6 3.06 0.66 -4.77
CA GLN A 6 3.78 -0.57 -4.47
C GLN A 6 4.38 -0.41 -3.07
N SER A 7 4.03 -1.31 -2.16
CA SER A 7 4.63 -1.36 -0.83
C SER A 7 5.55 -2.56 -0.69
N ILE A 8 6.69 -2.39 -0.02
CA ILE A 8 7.57 -3.47 0.42
C ILE A 8 7.72 -3.40 1.94
N CYS A 9 7.53 -4.51 2.63
CA CYS A 9 7.88 -4.61 4.04
C CYS A 9 9.36 -4.97 4.16
N LEU A 10 10.17 -4.14 4.79
CA LEU A 10 11.60 -4.41 4.97
C LEU A 10 11.87 -5.43 6.09
N THR A 11 10.86 -5.78 6.90
CA THR A 11 10.96 -6.86 7.90
C THR A 11 10.82 -8.25 7.29
N CYS A 12 9.94 -8.43 6.31
CA CYS A 12 9.62 -9.74 5.73
C CYS A 12 9.73 -9.81 4.20
N GLU A 13 10.22 -8.75 3.57
CA GLU A 13 10.44 -8.55 2.12
C GLU A 13 9.20 -8.71 1.23
N ARG A 14 8.03 -8.89 1.83
CA ARG A 14 6.77 -9.05 1.10
C ARG A 14 6.42 -7.76 0.37
N ARG A 15 6.09 -7.92 -0.91
CA ARG A 15 5.59 -6.86 -1.77
C ARG A 15 4.08 -6.96 -1.90
N ALA A 16 3.45 -5.79 -1.94
CA ALA A 16 2.02 -5.62 -2.07
C ALA A 16 1.75 -4.44 -3.00
N VAL A 17 0.62 -4.47 -3.70
CA VAL A 17 0.16 -3.34 -4.49
C VAL A 17 -1.16 -2.85 -3.92
N LEU A 18 -1.19 -1.57 -3.58
CA LEU A 18 -2.26 -0.91 -2.85
C LEU A 18 -2.99 0.06 -3.76
N ASP A 19 -4.31 0.05 -3.69
CA ASP A 19 -5.16 1.00 -4.40
C ASP A 19 -5.10 2.37 -3.71
N VAL A 20 -4.60 3.41 -4.39
CA VAL A 20 -4.58 4.78 -3.81
C VAL A 20 -5.99 5.27 -3.49
N ALA A 21 -6.99 4.80 -4.25
CA ALA A 21 -8.37 5.20 -4.03
C ALA A 21 -8.99 4.55 -2.77
N ALA A 22 -8.40 3.49 -2.20
CA ALA A 22 -8.94 2.84 -1.00
C ALA A 22 -8.82 3.71 0.27
N PRO A 23 -7.65 4.30 0.59
CA PRO A 23 -7.54 5.30 1.65
C PRO A 23 -8.50 6.48 1.46
N ALA A 24 -8.60 7.02 0.25
CA ALA A 24 -9.49 8.15 -0.04
C ALA A 24 -10.98 7.82 0.19
N ARG A 25 -11.42 6.62 -0.21
CA ARG A 25 -12.78 6.15 0.07
C ARG A 25 -13.05 5.95 1.56
N ARG A 26 -12.03 5.56 2.33
CA ARG A 26 -12.16 5.24 3.76
C ARG A 26 -12.06 6.46 4.66
N PHE A 27 -11.18 7.41 4.34
CA PHE A 27 -10.81 8.53 5.20
C PHE A 27 -11.17 9.91 4.62
N GLY A 28 -11.61 9.97 3.36
CA GLY A 28 -11.95 11.19 2.65
C GLY A 28 -10.93 11.56 1.57
N PRO A 29 -11.31 12.43 0.61
CA PRO A 29 -10.48 12.78 -0.55
C PRO A 29 -9.16 13.48 -0.15
N ASP A 30 -9.14 14.17 1.00
CA ASP A 30 -7.99 14.91 1.50
C ASP A 30 -7.05 14.05 2.37
N GLN A 31 -7.22 12.73 2.38
CA GLN A 31 -6.38 11.81 3.14
C GLN A 31 -4.90 11.99 2.73
N PRO A 32 -4.00 12.36 3.67
CA PRO A 32 -2.58 12.48 3.38
C PRO A 32 -1.99 11.14 2.94
N CYS A 33 -1.13 11.18 1.91
CA CYS A 33 -0.57 9.99 1.26
C CYS A 33 0.96 9.99 1.18
N LEU A 34 1.63 10.84 1.97
CA LEU A 34 3.08 10.77 2.15
C LEU A 34 3.45 9.57 3.01
N HIS A 35 4.71 9.13 2.89
CA HIS A 35 5.23 7.93 3.55
C HIS A 35 4.83 7.82 5.03
N TRP A 36 5.09 8.86 5.82
CA TRP A 36 4.80 8.87 7.26
C TRP A 36 3.30 8.85 7.58
N ASP A 37 2.46 9.39 6.70
CA ASP A 37 1.02 9.36 6.89
C ASP A 37 0.43 8.00 6.53
N LEU A 38 0.97 7.36 5.48
CA LEU A 38 0.60 5.99 5.11
C LEU A 38 0.99 5.00 6.21
N LEU A 39 2.15 5.16 6.87
CA LEU A 39 2.55 4.29 7.98
C LEU A 39 1.58 4.31 9.16
N LYS A 40 0.82 5.39 9.37
CA LYS A 40 -0.19 5.45 10.43
C LYS A 40 -1.37 4.52 10.14
N ILE A 41 -1.77 4.39 8.87
CA ILE A 41 -3.00 3.70 8.46
C ILE A 41 -2.74 2.35 7.74
N ILE A 42 -1.52 2.08 7.29
CA ILE A 42 -1.13 0.86 6.56
C ILE A 42 -0.08 0.08 7.35
N PHE A 43 -0.24 -1.25 7.40
CA PHE A 43 0.66 -2.16 8.08
C PHE A 43 0.80 -3.49 7.33
N CYS A 44 1.87 -4.24 7.62
CA CYS A 44 2.03 -5.60 7.13
C CYS A 44 1.20 -6.58 7.98
N SER A 45 0.12 -7.14 7.42
CA SER A 45 -0.73 -8.13 8.10
C SER A 45 0.06 -9.34 8.60
N GLU A 46 1.01 -9.85 7.80
CA GLU A 46 1.85 -11.00 8.15
C GLU A 46 2.78 -10.71 9.32
N CYS A 47 3.42 -9.54 9.35
CA CYS A 47 4.26 -9.14 10.48
C CYS A 47 3.43 -8.89 11.73
N ARG A 48 2.26 -8.26 11.59
CA ARG A 48 1.32 -8.07 12.70
C ARG A 48 0.89 -9.41 13.31
N ALA A 49 0.49 -10.36 12.47
CA ALA A 49 0.07 -11.70 12.90
C ALA A 49 1.21 -12.46 13.59
N ALA A 50 2.45 -12.23 13.16
CA ALA A 50 3.65 -12.82 13.76
C ALA A 50 4.20 -12.04 14.98
N GLY A 51 3.56 -10.95 15.43
CA GLY A 51 4.03 -10.13 16.54
C GLY A 51 5.34 -9.37 16.29
N ARG A 52 5.70 -9.15 15.01
CA ARG A 52 6.89 -8.38 14.60
C ARG A 52 6.54 -6.90 14.39
N ASP A 53 7.57 -6.05 14.26
CA ASP A 53 7.36 -4.71 13.73
C ASP A 53 6.80 -4.78 12.30
N ASP A 54 5.64 -4.16 12.14
CA ASP A 54 4.79 -4.26 10.97
C ASP A 54 4.63 -2.92 10.23
N ARG A 55 5.31 -1.89 10.71
CA ARG A 55 5.36 -0.55 10.11
C ARG A 55 6.66 -0.27 9.37
N ASN A 56 7.57 -1.25 9.28
CA ASN A 56 8.75 -1.15 8.44
C ASN A 56 8.38 -1.34 6.96
N LEU A 57 7.62 -0.40 6.41
CA LEU A 57 7.11 -0.41 5.03
C LEU A 57 7.73 0.74 4.24
N GLN A 58 8.14 0.49 3.00
CA GLN A 58 8.39 1.53 2.01
C GLN A 58 7.29 1.54 0.96
N PHE A 59 7.00 2.73 0.43
CA PHE A 59 5.98 2.95 -0.59
C PHE A 59 6.59 3.65 -1.80
N THR A 60 6.30 3.13 -2.98
CA THR A 60 6.65 3.77 -4.25
C THR A 60 5.38 3.99 -5.05
N ASN A 61 5.15 5.23 -5.50
CA ASN A 61 4.02 5.55 -6.38
C ASN A 61 4.33 5.05 -7.79
N HIS A 62 3.46 4.22 -8.33
CA HIS A 62 3.54 3.75 -9.70
C HIS A 62 2.21 4.00 -10.43
N ALA A 63 2.30 4.56 -11.63
CA ALA A 63 1.19 4.56 -12.57
C ALA A 63 1.18 3.21 -13.30
N LEU A 64 0.07 2.47 -13.22
CA LEU A 64 -0.06 1.21 -13.97
C LEU A 64 -0.22 1.50 -15.46
N THR A 65 0.53 0.78 -16.30
CA THR A 65 0.31 0.78 -17.75
C THR A 65 -1.08 0.18 -18.09
N PRO A 66 -1.64 0.41 -19.29
CA PRO A 66 -2.88 -0.23 -19.72
C PRO A 66 -2.86 -1.76 -19.59
N GLU A 67 -1.72 -2.41 -19.86
CA GLU A 67 -1.55 -3.87 -19.83
C GLU A 67 -1.57 -4.39 -18.38
N GLN A 68 -0.85 -3.72 -17.48
CA GLN A 68 -0.77 -4.09 -16.06
C GLN A 68 -2.13 -4.02 -15.35
N ARG A 69 -3.05 -3.18 -15.85
CA ARG A 69 -4.41 -3.06 -15.29
C ARG A 69 -5.28 -4.30 -15.49
N LYS A 70 -5.05 -5.11 -16.53
CA LYS A 70 -5.96 -6.24 -16.88
C LYS A 70 -5.90 -7.42 -15.91
N GLY A 71 -4.81 -7.57 -15.15
CA GLY A 71 -4.61 -8.68 -14.21
C GLY A 71 -4.29 -8.24 -12.78
N TRP A 72 -4.47 -6.95 -12.47
CA TRP A 72 -4.12 -6.43 -11.16
C TRP A 72 -5.20 -6.73 -10.13
N THR A 73 -4.78 -7.28 -8.99
CA THR A 73 -5.62 -7.46 -7.80
C THR A 73 -4.99 -6.67 -6.65
N PRO A 74 -5.72 -5.76 -5.99
CA PRO A 74 -5.20 -5.08 -4.81
C PRO A 74 -4.94 -6.09 -3.70
N CYS A 75 -4.00 -5.77 -2.81
CA CYS A 75 -3.96 -6.48 -1.54
C CYS A 75 -5.29 -6.30 -0.78
N PRO A 76 -5.85 -7.38 -0.23
CA PRO A 76 -7.09 -7.34 0.54
C PRO A 76 -6.96 -6.52 1.83
#